data_AF-A0A934D1F5-F1
#
_entry.id   AF-A0A934D1F5-F1
#
_cell.length_a   1.000
_cell.length_b   1.000
_cell.length_c   1.000
_cell.angle_alpha   90.00
_cell.angle_beta   90.00
_cell.angle_gamma   90.00
#
_symmetry.space_group_name_H-M   'P 1'
#
loop_
_entity.id
_entity.type
_entity.pdbx_description
1 polymer ?
#
loop_
_entity_poly.entity_id
_entity_poly.type
_entity_poly.pdbx_seq_one_letter_code
_entity_poly.pdbx_strand_id
1 'polypeptide(L)'
;MKPVVRLVALLSALLAACSGPANNPDRESLAPVEARAEPKPSSAPAKPGESGAATVPPSAPAAEPADAVAKPLASESAAKAPAPASETRESGAAGTATTPETSRSGAERASNADAGSTGALQTEPAKPEPAESTEAPQAEPAGAPRRLEPPTLAVAYVEGRALDVRRFLGRVWLRDSTFAREVLDELVVAELAIREADRLGVRIEPARVDAGVQRALDALARRLADKGSKLTVEQHVQQNLKLDFALYKSELGRDALMELLAERCVRAYALASERAIVRLAELPDRAAYDAFQAELAKGADFRELVAKLGTPEIKQSGDATMTLFQNDHSKLSRLVFATPTGSIGGPLEEGGRYLLVRVEERLAPKVGPWAEIGPLVEGSLASDPVDDLEYAQWKTHVGKVYDVDLQPFLELVGEKRP
;
A
#
# COMPACT_ATOMS: atom_id res chain seq x y z
N MET A 1 -14.79 -0.92 -1.40
CA MET A 1 -13.37 -1.31 -1.31
C MET A 1 -13.07 -2.80 -1.57
N LYS A 2 -14.04 -3.73 -1.64
CA LYS A 2 -13.74 -5.17 -1.85
C LYS A 2 -13.31 -5.65 -3.27
N PRO A 3 -13.58 -4.97 -4.40
CA PRO A 3 -13.10 -5.45 -5.71
C PRO A 3 -11.66 -5.02 -6.05
N VAL A 4 -11.13 -3.97 -5.41
CA VAL A 4 -9.77 -3.42 -5.69
C VAL A 4 -8.67 -4.30 -5.08
N VAL A 5 -8.93 -4.91 -3.92
CA VAL A 5 -8.00 -5.82 -3.22
C VAL A 5 -7.53 -7.00 -4.09
N ARG A 6 -8.34 -7.45 -5.07
CA ARG A 6 -7.97 -8.55 -5.97
C ARG A 6 -7.08 -8.14 -7.14
N LEU A 7 -7.26 -6.94 -7.69
CA LEU A 7 -6.38 -6.41 -8.73
C LEU A 7 -4.98 -6.14 -8.15
N VAL A 8 -4.93 -5.73 -6.88
CA VAL A 8 -3.72 -5.43 -6.12
C VAL A 8 -2.98 -6.69 -5.66
N ALA A 9 -3.70 -7.77 -5.35
CA ALA A 9 -3.07 -9.08 -5.15
C ALA A 9 -2.40 -9.59 -6.46
N LEU A 10 -3.00 -9.30 -7.62
CA LEU A 10 -2.43 -9.67 -8.93
C LEU A 10 -1.22 -8.80 -9.28
N LEU A 11 -1.29 -7.48 -9.06
CA LEU A 11 -0.18 -6.53 -9.26
C LEU A 11 0.96 -6.74 -8.25
N SER A 12 0.65 -7.07 -6.99
CA SER A 12 1.64 -7.43 -5.98
C SER A 12 2.32 -8.77 -6.31
N ALA A 13 1.59 -9.75 -6.85
CA ALA A 13 2.18 -10.99 -7.36
C ALA A 13 3.06 -10.75 -8.60
N LEU A 14 2.69 -9.81 -9.49
CA LEU A 14 3.47 -9.38 -10.65
C LEU A 14 4.75 -8.62 -10.26
N LEU A 15 4.68 -7.76 -9.25
CA LEU A 15 5.84 -7.05 -8.69
C LEU A 15 6.75 -8.00 -7.89
N ALA A 16 6.18 -8.97 -7.17
CA ALA A 16 6.93 -10.03 -6.52
C ALA A 16 7.63 -10.96 -7.53
N ALA A 17 7.00 -11.26 -8.68
CA ALA A 17 7.61 -12.05 -9.75
C ALA A 17 8.75 -11.33 -10.50
N CYS A 18 8.78 -9.99 -10.44
CA CYS A 18 9.93 -9.20 -10.92
C CYS A 18 11.15 -9.28 -9.97
N SER A 19 10.96 -9.80 -8.76
CA SER A 19 12.05 -10.27 -7.89
C SER A 19 12.26 -11.75 -8.22
N GLY A 20 13.26 -12.05 -9.06
CA GLY A 20 13.37 -13.34 -9.77
C GLY A 20 13.20 -14.62 -8.92
N PRO A 21 12.69 -15.71 -9.52
CA PRO A 21 12.46 -16.96 -8.78
C PRO A 21 13.78 -17.64 -8.42
N ALA A 22 13.98 -17.91 -7.12
CA ALA A 22 14.95 -18.89 -6.66
C ALA A 22 14.47 -20.29 -7.07
N ASN A 23 15.12 -20.84 -8.09
CA ASN A 23 14.90 -22.19 -8.58
C ASN A 23 15.50 -23.17 -7.57
N ASN A 24 14.67 -23.82 -6.74
CA ASN A 24 15.10 -24.88 -5.84
C ASN A 24 14.50 -26.23 -6.32
N PRO A 25 15.27 -27.08 -7.01
CA PRO A 25 14.76 -28.31 -7.62
C PRO A 25 14.50 -29.46 -6.64
N ASP A 26 14.80 -29.33 -5.34
CA ASP A 26 14.76 -30.45 -4.39
C ASP A 26 13.61 -30.35 -3.39
N ARG A 27 12.36 -30.46 -3.86
CA ARG A 27 11.22 -30.75 -2.97
C ARG A 27 10.47 -31.99 -3.43
N GLU A 28 10.97 -33.13 -2.97
CA GLU A 28 10.32 -34.43 -3.09
C GLU A 28 8.92 -34.43 -2.45
N SER A 29 8.04 -35.10 -3.17
CA SER A 29 6.64 -35.44 -2.92
C SER A 29 6.40 -36.08 -1.55
N LEU A 30 5.55 -35.46 -0.72
CA LEU A 30 4.82 -36.14 0.35
C LEU A 30 3.33 -36.18 0.02
N ALA A 31 2.82 -37.39 -0.10
CA ALA A 31 1.44 -37.74 -0.41
C ALA A 31 0.44 -37.31 0.70
N PRO A 32 -0.85 -37.11 0.36
CA PRO A 32 -1.84 -36.58 1.29
C PRO A 32 -2.37 -37.63 2.27
N VAL A 33 -2.50 -37.25 3.53
CA VAL A 33 -3.17 -38.02 4.59
C VAL A 33 -4.69 -37.82 4.48
N GLU A 34 -5.41 -38.94 4.39
CA GLU A 34 -6.86 -39.04 4.29
C GLU A 34 -7.60 -38.43 5.49
N ALA A 35 -8.63 -37.62 5.21
CA ALA A 35 -9.51 -37.02 6.20
C ALA A 35 -10.57 -38.02 6.68
N ARG A 36 -10.62 -38.26 7.99
CA ARG A 36 -11.69 -38.99 8.68
C ARG A 36 -12.95 -38.13 8.81
N ALA A 37 -14.08 -38.71 8.42
CA ALA A 37 -15.41 -38.14 8.52
C ALA A 37 -15.94 -38.15 9.97
N GLU A 38 -16.56 -37.03 10.39
CA GLU A 38 -17.38 -36.95 11.61
C GLU A 38 -18.88 -36.91 11.28
N PRO A 39 -19.75 -37.51 12.12
CA PRO A 39 -21.17 -37.70 11.82
C PRO A 39 -22.07 -36.53 12.27
N LYS A 40 -23.12 -36.28 11.46
CA LYS A 40 -24.28 -35.43 11.81
C LYS A 40 -25.10 -36.06 12.94
N PRO A 41 -25.63 -35.25 13.88
CA PRO A 41 -26.83 -35.61 14.62
C PRO A 41 -28.08 -34.93 14.06
N SER A 42 -29.13 -35.75 14.00
CA SER A 42 -30.47 -35.51 13.50
C SER A 42 -31.46 -35.23 14.65
N SER A 43 -32.56 -34.58 14.29
CA SER A 43 -33.91 -34.61 14.91
C SER A 43 -34.19 -33.86 16.23
N ALA A 44 -35.05 -32.84 16.11
CA ALA A 44 -36.13 -32.47 17.04
C ALA A 44 -37.29 -33.53 16.96
N PRO A 45 -38.47 -33.44 17.63
CA PRO A 45 -39.01 -32.38 18.52
C PRO A 45 -39.78 -32.88 19.78
N ALA A 46 -40.17 -31.96 20.70
CA ALA A 46 -41.43 -32.04 21.48
C ALA A 46 -41.76 -30.72 22.24
N LYS A 47 -42.99 -30.22 22.08
CA LYS A 47 -43.80 -29.42 23.04
C LYS A 47 -44.80 -30.40 23.72
N PRO A 48 -45.65 -30.09 24.74
CA PRO A 48 -46.10 -28.79 25.30
C PRO A 48 -46.28 -28.76 26.86
N GLY A 49 -46.81 -27.66 27.42
CA GLY A 49 -47.43 -27.57 28.77
C GLY A 49 -47.23 -26.19 29.43
N GLU A 50 -48.26 -25.33 29.45
CA GLU A 50 -49.10 -24.96 30.63
C GLU A 50 -48.39 -24.05 31.65
N SER A 51 -48.80 -22.78 31.82
CA SER A 51 -49.93 -22.27 32.62
C SER A 51 -49.39 -21.62 33.91
N GLY A 52 -49.70 -20.35 34.15
CA GLY A 52 -49.30 -19.65 35.36
C GLY A 52 -49.59 -18.15 35.29
N ALA A 53 -50.74 -17.76 35.84
CA ALA A 53 -51.27 -16.41 35.89
C ALA A 53 -50.76 -15.59 37.10
N ALA A 54 -51.11 -14.30 37.07
CA ALA A 54 -51.15 -13.32 38.18
C ALA A 54 -49.78 -12.64 38.51
N THR A 55 -49.65 -11.34 38.78
CA THR A 55 -50.55 -10.33 39.34
C THR A 55 -50.00 -8.92 39.00
N VAL A 56 -50.86 -7.98 38.60
CA VAL A 56 -50.59 -6.53 38.52
C VAL A 56 -51.56 -5.85 39.52
N PRO A 57 -51.08 -4.94 40.39
CA PRO A 57 -51.54 -3.53 40.35
C PRO A 57 -50.52 -2.54 40.97
N PRO A 58 -50.83 -1.24 41.17
CA PRO A 58 -51.41 -0.24 40.25
C PRO A 58 -50.58 1.06 40.18
N SER A 59 -51.01 1.94 39.27
CA SER A 59 -50.47 3.27 38.93
C SER A 59 -50.63 4.38 39.98
N ALA A 60 -49.69 5.34 39.88
CA ALA A 60 -49.81 6.81 40.04
C ALA A 60 -49.95 7.39 41.48
N PRO A 61 -49.51 8.65 41.76
CA PRO A 61 -49.93 9.85 41.03
C PRO A 61 -48.84 10.89 40.70
N ALA A 62 -49.29 11.83 39.88
CA ALA A 62 -48.62 13.01 39.32
C ALA A 62 -48.10 14.02 40.36
N ALA A 63 -47.05 14.75 39.96
CA ALA A 63 -46.75 16.09 40.46
C ALA A 63 -45.95 16.88 39.40
N GLU A 64 -46.62 17.82 38.75
CA GLU A 64 -46.13 19.10 38.21
C GLU A 64 -47.23 20.12 38.58
N PRO A 65 -47.00 21.46 38.61
CA PRO A 65 -45.92 22.20 37.97
C PRO A 65 -45.26 23.30 38.84
N ALA A 66 -44.13 23.86 38.39
CA ALA A 66 -43.79 25.26 38.66
C ALA A 66 -42.84 25.79 37.58
N ASP A 67 -43.36 26.78 36.84
CA ASP A 67 -42.69 27.68 35.92
C ASP A 67 -41.43 28.34 36.50
N ALA A 68 -40.39 28.47 35.67
CA ALA A 68 -39.85 29.79 35.30
C ALA A 68 -38.72 29.68 34.24
N VAL A 69 -39.09 30.04 33.00
CA VAL A 69 -38.40 31.02 32.14
C VAL A 69 -36.87 30.92 31.98
N ALA A 70 -36.40 30.41 30.83
CA ALA A 70 -35.39 31.08 29.98
C ALA A 70 -35.03 30.24 28.73
N LYS A 71 -35.57 30.64 27.57
CA LYS A 71 -35.00 30.57 26.20
C LYS A 71 -35.99 31.34 25.29
N PRO A 72 -35.63 31.88 24.11
CA PRO A 72 -34.56 31.40 23.23
C PRO A 72 -33.71 32.48 22.51
N LEU A 73 -32.54 32.07 22.02
CA LEU A 73 -31.93 32.70 20.84
C LEU A 73 -31.54 31.61 19.84
N ALA A 74 -32.13 31.75 18.66
CA ALA A 74 -31.63 31.41 17.32
C ALA A 74 -31.29 29.95 17.02
N SER A 75 -32.28 29.26 16.46
CA SER A 75 -32.11 28.23 15.44
C SER A 75 -32.64 28.80 14.12
N GLU A 76 -31.77 29.07 13.16
CA GLU A 76 -32.19 29.37 11.79
C GLU A 76 -31.20 28.79 10.76
N SER A 77 -31.80 28.10 9.79
CA SER A 77 -31.29 27.84 8.44
C SER A 77 -30.33 26.67 8.20
N ALA A 78 -30.94 25.48 8.03
CA ALA A 78 -30.45 24.47 7.11
C ALA A 78 -30.81 24.89 5.67
N ALA A 79 -29.84 25.47 4.94
CA ALA A 79 -29.96 25.78 3.52
C ALA A 79 -29.31 24.68 2.67
N LYS A 80 -30.20 23.92 2.03
CA LYS A 80 -30.07 23.15 0.79
C LYS A 80 -29.08 23.78 -0.21
N ALA A 81 -27.96 23.12 -0.49
CA ALA A 81 -27.06 23.48 -1.58
C ALA A 81 -27.66 23.03 -2.94
N PRO A 82 -27.77 23.93 -3.94
CA PRO A 82 -28.24 23.58 -5.28
C PRO A 82 -27.10 23.08 -6.18
N ALA A 83 -27.48 22.27 -7.17
CA ALA A 83 -26.64 21.79 -8.27
C ALA A 83 -26.02 22.95 -9.08
N PRO A 84 -24.82 22.78 -9.66
CA PRO A 84 -24.30 23.75 -10.60
C PRO A 84 -25.03 23.60 -11.95
N ALA A 85 -25.78 24.64 -12.29
CA ALA A 85 -26.37 24.83 -13.61
C ALA A 85 -25.28 25.21 -14.63
N SER A 86 -25.45 24.63 -15.81
CA SER A 86 -24.75 24.93 -17.05
C SER A 86 -24.88 26.41 -17.43
N GLU A 87 -23.76 27.10 -17.61
CA GLU A 87 -23.73 28.37 -18.34
C GLU A 87 -23.06 28.18 -19.70
N THR A 88 -23.93 28.14 -20.70
CA THR A 88 -23.66 28.44 -22.10
C THR A 88 -23.19 29.90 -22.22
N ARG A 89 -22.00 30.13 -22.76
CA ARG A 89 -21.63 31.43 -23.35
C ARG A 89 -21.19 31.22 -24.79
N GLU A 90 -22.11 31.54 -25.69
CA GLU A 90 -21.84 31.82 -27.09
C GLU A 90 -21.51 33.31 -27.29
N SER A 91 -20.52 33.53 -28.16
CA SER A 91 -20.42 34.62 -29.15
C SER A 91 -19.98 36.03 -28.73
N GLY A 92 -18.95 36.53 -29.43
CA GLY A 92 -18.58 37.95 -29.45
C GLY A 92 -17.18 38.22 -30.02
N ALA A 93 -17.11 38.51 -31.32
CA ALA A 93 -15.91 38.61 -32.16
C ALA A 93 -14.98 39.83 -31.96
N ALA A 94 -13.76 39.70 -32.54
CA ALA A 94 -13.01 40.68 -33.36
C ALA A 94 -11.66 41.23 -32.83
N GLY A 95 -10.65 41.12 -33.71
CA GLY A 95 -9.38 41.87 -33.73
C GLY A 95 -8.27 41.25 -32.86
N THR A 96 -7.00 41.13 -33.25
CA THR A 96 -6.22 41.65 -34.38
C THR A 96 -4.88 40.92 -34.35
N ALA A 97 -4.30 40.71 -35.53
CA ALA A 97 -3.02 40.06 -35.75
C ALA A 97 -1.85 40.80 -35.08
N THR A 98 -0.90 40.06 -34.49
CA THR A 98 0.54 40.37 -34.64
C THR A 98 1.37 39.12 -34.34
N THR A 99 2.07 38.66 -35.37
CA THR A 99 3.16 37.69 -35.34
C THR A 99 4.35 38.28 -34.56
N PRO A 100 5.17 37.44 -33.91
CA PRO A 100 6.60 37.70 -33.98
C PRO A 100 7.37 36.51 -34.53
N GLU A 101 8.18 36.84 -35.54
CA GLU A 101 9.37 36.12 -35.96
C GLU A 101 10.15 35.57 -34.76
N THR A 102 10.51 34.29 -34.80
CA THR A 102 11.69 33.82 -34.07
C THR A 102 12.67 33.27 -35.07
N SER A 103 13.76 34.02 -35.17
CA SER A 103 14.88 33.84 -36.07
C SER A 103 15.56 32.48 -35.93
N ARG A 104 15.96 31.97 -37.09
CA ARG A 104 17.00 30.97 -37.28
C ARG A 104 18.36 31.49 -36.80
N SER A 105 19.04 30.68 -36.01
CA SER A 105 20.51 30.52 -35.95
C SER A 105 20.73 29.22 -35.17
N GLY A 106 21.39 28.15 -35.64
CA GLY A 106 22.60 28.10 -36.44
C GLY A 106 23.76 27.69 -35.51
N ALA A 107 24.46 26.59 -35.84
CA ALA A 107 25.62 25.97 -35.18
C ALA A 107 25.31 25.09 -33.95
N GLU A 108 25.89 23.91 -33.73
CA GLU A 108 26.96 23.18 -34.40
C GLU A 108 26.89 21.70 -34.00
N ARG A 109 26.94 20.80 -34.98
CA ARG A 109 27.21 19.37 -34.80
C ARG A 109 28.73 19.21 -34.70
N ALA A 110 29.23 18.75 -33.57
CA ALA A 110 30.55 18.16 -33.47
C ALA A 110 30.41 16.65 -33.25
N SER A 111 30.73 15.93 -34.32
CA SER A 111 31.08 14.52 -34.39
C SER A 111 32.23 14.17 -33.46
N ASN A 112 32.08 13.11 -32.65
CA ASN A 112 33.21 12.35 -32.13
C ASN A 112 32.98 10.87 -32.47
N ALA A 113 33.66 10.45 -33.52
CA ALA A 113 34.05 9.07 -33.74
C ALA A 113 35.55 8.98 -33.47
N ASP A 114 35.96 7.80 -33.01
CA ASP A 114 37.22 7.12 -33.32
C ASP A 114 38.20 6.85 -32.17
N ALA A 115 38.83 5.69 -32.33
CA ALA A 115 39.96 5.08 -31.62
C ALA A 115 39.71 4.63 -30.17
N GLY A 116 39.78 3.34 -29.82
CA GLY A 116 40.81 2.38 -30.23
C GLY A 116 41.95 2.42 -29.22
N SER A 117 41.90 1.57 -28.19
CA SER A 117 43.08 1.28 -27.36
C SER A 117 43.07 -0.17 -26.91
N THR A 118 43.74 -0.98 -27.72
CA THR A 118 44.31 -2.27 -27.37
C THR A 118 45.54 -2.08 -26.49
N GLY A 119 45.66 -2.91 -25.45
CA GLY A 119 46.95 -3.31 -24.90
C GLY A 119 47.20 -2.90 -23.45
N ALA A 120 47.30 -3.88 -22.56
CA ALA A 120 48.58 -4.27 -21.95
C ALA A 120 48.32 -5.28 -20.83
N LEU A 121 48.71 -6.53 -21.09
CA LEU A 121 49.05 -7.51 -20.07
C LEU A 121 50.20 -6.93 -19.22
N GLN A 122 49.95 -6.70 -17.93
CA GLN A 122 51.02 -6.56 -16.95
C GLN A 122 51.02 -7.80 -16.06
N THR A 123 52.09 -8.56 -16.26
CA THR A 123 52.52 -9.70 -15.45
C THR A 123 53.59 -9.21 -14.45
N GLU A 124 53.65 -9.90 -13.32
CA GLU A 124 54.72 -9.91 -12.28
C GLU A 124 54.77 -8.77 -11.23
N PRO A 125 55.35 -9.02 -10.02
CA PRO A 125 56.00 -10.25 -9.52
C PRO A 125 55.47 -10.78 -8.17
N ALA A 126 55.82 -12.04 -7.92
CA ALA A 126 55.64 -12.78 -6.69
C ALA A 126 56.28 -12.08 -5.47
N LYS A 127 55.51 -12.01 -4.38
CA LYS A 127 55.97 -11.53 -3.07
C LYS A 127 56.41 -12.73 -2.22
N PRO A 128 57.58 -12.67 -1.56
CA PRO A 128 58.19 -13.81 -0.90
C PRO A 128 57.43 -14.25 0.36
N GLU A 129 57.42 -15.57 0.49
CA GLU A 129 57.04 -16.41 1.62
C GLU A 129 57.91 -16.09 2.86
N PRO A 130 57.31 -15.63 3.99
CA PRO A 130 58.03 -15.51 5.25
C PRO A 130 58.04 -16.85 6.00
N ALA A 131 59.25 -17.20 6.43
CA ALA A 131 59.64 -18.38 7.18
C ALA A 131 58.73 -18.76 8.37
N GLU A 132 58.57 -20.09 8.52
CA GLU A 132 58.18 -20.76 9.76
C GLU A 132 58.99 -20.22 10.94
N SER A 133 58.32 -19.46 11.81
CA SER A 133 58.80 -19.22 13.17
C SER A 133 58.21 -20.28 14.07
N THR A 134 59.07 -21.19 14.54
CA THR A 134 58.80 -22.11 15.63
C THR A 134 58.57 -21.31 16.91
N GLU A 135 57.31 -21.01 17.21
CA GLU A 135 56.92 -20.30 18.44
C GLU A 135 56.84 -21.29 19.60
N ALA A 136 57.61 -21.00 20.65
CA ALA A 136 57.61 -21.71 21.92
C ALA A 136 56.20 -21.73 22.56
N PRO A 137 55.87 -22.72 23.41
CA PRO A 137 54.59 -22.79 24.08
C PRO A 137 54.42 -21.58 25.03
N GLN A 138 53.75 -20.54 24.55
CA GLN A 138 53.31 -19.42 25.36
C GLN A 138 52.25 -19.92 26.33
N ALA A 139 52.52 -19.71 27.62
CA ALA A 139 51.58 -19.94 28.70
C ALA A 139 50.27 -19.20 28.40
N GLU A 140 49.15 -19.93 28.35
CA GLU A 140 47.80 -19.40 28.20
C GLU A 140 47.60 -18.23 29.18
N PRO A 141 47.46 -16.98 28.70
CA PRO A 141 47.09 -15.88 29.57
C PRO A 141 45.70 -16.15 30.12
N ALA A 142 45.61 -16.14 31.44
CA ALA A 142 44.38 -16.28 32.20
C ALA A 142 43.26 -15.42 31.61
N GLY A 143 42.26 -16.11 31.04
CA GLY A 143 40.90 -15.66 30.79
C GLY A 143 40.73 -14.21 30.37
N ALA A 144 40.83 -13.94 29.06
CA ALA A 144 40.21 -12.75 28.50
C ALA A 144 38.74 -12.69 29.00
N PRO A 145 38.27 -11.55 29.54
CA PRO A 145 36.90 -11.42 30.03
C PRO A 145 35.95 -11.88 28.92
N ARG A 146 35.12 -12.88 29.22
CA ARG A 146 34.06 -13.35 28.32
C ARG A 146 33.38 -12.11 27.76
N ARG A 147 33.40 -11.95 26.42
CA ARG A 147 32.54 -10.99 25.73
C ARG A 147 31.14 -11.22 26.32
N LEU A 148 30.67 -10.26 27.10
CA LEU A 148 29.28 -10.22 27.53
C LEU A 148 28.50 -10.16 26.23
N GLU A 149 27.86 -11.27 25.87
CA GLU A 149 26.88 -11.25 24.79
C GLU A 149 25.94 -10.07 25.07
N PRO A 150 25.62 -9.26 24.04
CA PRO A 150 24.76 -8.11 24.23
C PRO A 150 23.51 -8.58 24.98
N PRO A 151 23.07 -7.84 26.02
CA PRO A 151 22.00 -8.29 26.89
C PRO A 151 20.79 -8.64 26.03
N THR A 152 20.51 -9.94 25.94
CA THR A 152 19.33 -10.49 25.29
C THR A 152 18.12 -9.91 25.98
N LEU A 153 17.34 -9.10 25.28
CA LEU A 153 16.11 -8.50 25.80
C LEU A 153 15.17 -9.62 26.24
N ALA A 154 15.02 -9.82 27.54
CA ALA A 154 14.16 -10.84 28.11
C ALA A 154 12.69 -10.40 27.96
N VAL A 155 11.88 -11.23 27.31
CA VAL A 155 10.42 -11.03 27.15
C VAL A 155 9.66 -11.54 28.39
N ALA A 156 10.16 -12.60 29.02
CA ALA A 156 9.58 -13.18 30.23
C ALA A 156 10.63 -13.97 31.03
N TYR A 157 10.27 -14.46 32.22
CA TYR A 157 11.08 -15.40 33.00
C TYR A 157 10.23 -16.61 33.40
N VAL A 158 10.80 -17.82 33.27
CA VAL A 158 10.19 -19.09 33.70
C VAL A 158 11.18 -19.80 34.59
N GLU A 159 10.85 -19.97 35.87
CA GLU A 159 11.75 -20.57 36.88
C GLU A 159 13.13 -19.90 36.94
N GLY A 160 13.15 -18.57 36.84
CA GLY A 160 14.38 -17.77 36.83
C GLY A 160 15.17 -17.82 35.52
N ARG A 161 14.71 -18.57 34.51
CA ARG A 161 15.32 -18.57 33.17
C ARG A 161 14.64 -17.53 32.28
N ALA A 162 15.44 -16.63 31.69
CA ALA A 162 14.94 -15.64 30.75
C ALA A 162 14.42 -16.33 29.47
N LEU A 163 13.22 -15.94 29.05
CA LEU A 163 12.71 -16.18 27.71
C LEU A 163 13.15 -15.02 26.82
N ASP A 164 14.09 -15.28 25.94
CA ASP A 164 14.71 -14.29 25.07
C ASP A 164 13.81 -13.89 23.87
N VAL A 165 13.93 -12.63 23.44
CA VAL A 165 13.18 -12.03 22.32
C VAL A 165 13.43 -12.77 21.01
N ARG A 166 14.65 -13.26 20.75
CA ARG A 166 14.98 -14.01 19.54
C ARG A 166 14.15 -15.29 19.46
N ARG A 167 14.06 -16.00 20.59
CA ARG A 167 13.24 -17.23 20.69
C ARG A 167 11.75 -16.93 20.51
N PHE A 168 11.26 -15.82 21.06
CA PHE A 168 9.87 -15.39 20.87
C PHE A 168 9.59 -15.06 19.39
N LEU A 169 10.37 -14.18 18.78
CA LEU A 169 10.19 -13.76 17.39
C LEU A 169 10.36 -14.93 16.41
N GLY A 170 11.36 -15.80 16.62
CA GLY A 170 11.52 -17.01 15.81
C GLY A 170 10.31 -17.94 15.90
N ARG A 171 9.64 -18.02 17.07
CA ARG A 171 8.39 -18.79 17.22
C ARG A 171 7.20 -18.16 16.53
N VAL A 172 7.09 -16.83 16.58
CA VAL A 172 6.06 -16.09 15.83
C VAL A 172 6.26 -16.31 14.33
N TRP A 173 7.48 -16.17 13.84
CA TRP A 173 7.84 -16.39 12.43
C TRP A 173 7.52 -17.81 11.95
N LEU A 174 7.90 -18.84 12.70
CA LEU A 174 7.61 -20.23 12.33
C LEU A 174 6.11 -20.57 12.36
N ARG A 175 5.33 -19.89 13.21
CA ARG A 175 3.88 -20.11 13.32
C ARG A 175 3.13 -19.39 12.21
N ASP A 176 3.49 -18.15 11.95
CA ASP A 176 2.83 -17.28 10.98
C ASP A 176 3.83 -16.25 10.42
N SER A 177 4.62 -16.69 9.45
CA SER A 177 5.61 -15.83 8.79
C SER A 177 4.95 -14.72 7.99
N THR A 178 3.71 -14.92 7.53
CA THR A 178 2.97 -13.91 6.76
C THR A 178 2.62 -12.75 7.68
N PHE A 179 2.00 -13.03 8.82
CA PHE A 179 1.69 -12.00 9.83
C PHE A 179 2.96 -11.27 10.30
N ALA A 180 4.04 -12.00 10.59
CA ALA A 180 5.30 -11.38 11.01
C ALA A 180 5.89 -10.44 9.95
N ARG A 181 5.79 -10.80 8.66
CA ARG A 181 6.22 -9.94 7.54
C ARG A 181 5.32 -8.74 7.38
N GLU A 182 4.00 -8.89 7.50
CA GLU A 182 3.04 -7.78 7.43
C GLU A 182 3.34 -6.74 8.51
N VAL A 183 3.52 -7.17 9.77
CA VAL A 183 3.87 -6.25 10.87
C VAL A 183 5.22 -5.57 10.64
N LEU A 184 6.24 -6.32 10.19
CA LEU A 184 7.55 -5.73 9.87
C LEU A 184 7.43 -4.69 8.74
N ASP A 185 6.64 -5.00 7.72
CA ASP A 185 6.41 -4.13 6.58
C ASP A 185 5.69 -2.84 6.99
N GLU A 186 4.65 -2.95 7.81
CA GLU A 186 3.94 -1.80 8.39
C GLU A 186 4.89 -0.88 9.17
N LEU A 187 5.77 -1.45 10.01
CA LEU A 187 6.76 -0.69 10.78
C LEU A 187 7.77 0.02 9.86
N VAL A 188 8.27 -0.67 8.84
CA VAL A 188 9.20 -0.09 7.85
C VAL A 188 8.52 1.07 7.14
N VAL A 189 7.29 0.90 6.69
CA VAL A 189 6.58 1.95 5.95
C VAL A 189 6.24 3.13 6.85
N ALA A 190 5.87 2.91 8.11
CA ALA A 190 5.68 3.99 9.07
C ALA A 190 6.95 4.84 9.23
N GLU A 191 8.10 4.21 9.39
CA GLU A 191 9.39 4.91 9.48
C GLU A 191 9.74 5.67 8.19
N LEU A 192 9.48 5.08 7.01
CA LEU A 192 9.67 5.75 5.72
C LEU A 192 8.75 6.96 5.59
N ALA A 193 7.49 6.85 6.01
CA ALA A 193 6.53 7.95 5.98
C ALA A 193 6.95 9.11 6.89
N ILE A 194 7.48 8.84 8.09
CA ILE A 194 8.02 9.88 8.99
C ILE A 194 9.18 10.61 8.32
N ARG A 195 10.18 9.88 7.82
CA ARG A 195 11.37 10.46 7.20
C ARG A 195 11.03 11.29 5.96
N GLU A 196 10.10 10.80 5.16
CA GLU A 196 9.67 11.48 3.95
C GLU A 196 8.82 12.71 4.27
N ALA A 197 7.95 12.62 5.27
CA ALA A 197 7.19 13.77 5.78
C ALA A 197 8.12 14.87 6.30
N ASP A 198 9.17 14.51 7.04
CA ASP A 198 10.17 15.45 7.51
C ASP A 198 10.95 16.09 6.36
N ARG A 199 11.36 15.29 5.37
CA ARG A 199 12.04 15.77 4.16
C ARG A 199 11.18 16.78 3.39
N LEU A 200 9.88 16.51 3.29
CA LEU A 200 8.92 17.37 2.59
C LEU A 200 8.48 18.58 3.43
N GLY A 201 8.56 18.51 4.76
CA GLY A 201 8.02 19.51 5.67
C GLY A 201 6.51 19.35 5.92
N VAL A 202 5.97 18.14 5.80
CA VAL A 202 4.56 17.82 6.07
C VAL A 202 4.29 17.97 7.57
N ARG A 203 3.18 18.61 7.92
CA ARG A 203 2.71 18.76 9.30
C ARG A 203 1.24 18.39 9.38
N ILE A 204 0.89 17.55 10.35
CA ILE A 204 -0.49 17.11 10.58
C ILE A 204 -1.04 17.83 11.80
N GLU A 205 -2.23 18.41 11.65
CA GLU A 205 -2.95 19.01 12.75
C GLU A 205 -3.44 17.91 13.72
N PRO A 206 -3.22 18.04 15.05
CA PRO A 206 -3.64 17.04 16.03
C PRO A 206 -5.13 16.66 15.93
N ALA A 207 -6.00 17.63 15.62
CA ALA A 207 -7.44 17.40 15.46
C ALA A 207 -7.77 16.37 14.35
N ARG A 208 -6.94 16.28 13.30
CA ARG A 208 -7.11 15.27 12.23
C ARG A 208 -6.74 13.87 12.72
N VAL A 209 -5.71 13.76 13.56
CA VAL A 209 -5.32 12.50 14.20
C VAL A 209 -6.45 12.03 15.13
N ASP A 210 -6.96 12.93 15.97
CA ASP A 210 -8.09 12.64 16.87
C ASP A 210 -9.34 12.18 16.10
N ALA A 211 -9.64 12.82 14.98
CA ALA A 211 -10.73 12.39 14.10
C ALA A 211 -10.48 11.01 13.48
N GLY A 212 -9.23 10.68 13.13
CA GLY A 212 -8.84 9.32 12.71
C GLY A 212 -9.09 8.28 13.80
N VAL A 213 -8.62 8.55 15.02
CA VAL A 213 -8.84 7.68 16.19
C VAL A 213 -10.33 7.46 16.44
N GLN A 214 -11.14 8.53 16.42
CA GLN A 214 -12.58 8.41 16.65
C GLN A 214 -13.26 7.56 15.55
N ARG A 215 -12.90 7.76 14.28
CA ARG A 215 -13.40 6.92 13.17
C ARG A 215 -13.07 5.44 13.38
N ALA A 216 -11.86 5.11 13.83
CA ALA A 216 -11.45 3.74 14.12
C ALA A 216 -12.25 3.12 15.27
N LEU A 217 -12.45 3.87 16.35
CA LEU A 217 -13.28 3.44 17.49
C LEU A 217 -14.75 3.24 17.09
N ASP A 218 -15.31 4.15 16.29
CA ASP A 218 -16.68 4.04 15.77
C ASP A 218 -16.85 2.82 14.85
N ALA A 219 -15.85 2.55 14.00
CA ALA A 219 -15.85 1.37 13.14
C ALA A 219 -15.81 0.07 13.97
N LEU A 220 -15.02 0.03 15.05
CA LEU A 220 -15.01 -1.10 15.98
C LEU A 220 -16.35 -1.25 16.70
N ALA A 221 -16.93 -0.15 17.19
CA ALA A 221 -18.26 -0.16 17.81
C ALA A 221 -19.34 -0.73 16.88
N ARG A 222 -19.35 -0.32 15.61
CA ARG A 222 -20.27 -0.86 14.59
C ARG A 222 -20.05 -2.36 14.37
N ARG A 223 -18.80 -2.81 14.21
CA ARG A 223 -18.49 -4.24 14.06
C ARG A 223 -18.93 -5.08 15.26
N LEU A 224 -18.84 -4.53 16.47
CA LEU A 224 -19.33 -5.19 17.69
C LEU A 224 -20.86 -5.30 17.69
N ALA A 225 -21.55 -4.22 17.31
CA ALA A 225 -23.01 -4.20 17.17
C ALA A 225 -23.50 -5.20 16.10
N ASP A 226 -22.86 -5.25 14.93
CA ASP A 226 -23.20 -6.18 13.84
C ASP A 226 -23.04 -7.65 14.26
N LYS A 227 -22.13 -7.93 15.20
CA LYS A 227 -21.92 -9.26 15.78
C LYS A 227 -22.83 -9.55 16.98
N GLY A 228 -23.74 -8.64 17.34
CA GLY A 228 -24.63 -8.77 18.49
C GLY A 228 -23.92 -8.69 19.85
N SER A 229 -22.71 -8.13 19.90
CA SER A 229 -21.98 -7.93 21.16
C SER A 229 -22.68 -6.87 22.01
N LYS A 230 -22.85 -7.15 23.31
CA LYS A 230 -23.36 -6.19 24.30
C LYS A 230 -22.26 -5.36 24.98
N LEU A 231 -21.00 -5.63 24.65
CA LEU A 231 -19.85 -4.94 25.24
C LEU A 231 -19.66 -3.58 24.59
N THR A 232 -19.28 -2.58 25.38
CA THR A 232 -18.74 -1.32 24.85
C THR A 232 -17.35 -1.57 24.21
N VAL A 233 -16.85 -0.62 23.42
CA VAL A 233 -15.51 -0.72 22.82
C VAL A 233 -14.43 -0.91 23.89
N GLU A 234 -14.46 -0.09 24.94
CA GLU A 234 -13.52 -0.18 26.06
C GLU A 234 -13.59 -1.55 26.75
N GLN A 235 -14.81 -2.02 27.07
CA GLN A 235 -14.99 -3.35 27.67
C GLN A 235 -14.47 -4.45 26.76
N HIS A 236 -14.69 -4.36 25.44
CA HIS A 236 -14.17 -5.33 24.49
C HIS A 236 -12.64 -5.35 24.48
N VAL A 237 -11.98 -4.19 24.46
CA VAL A 237 -10.52 -4.08 24.49
C VAL A 237 -9.95 -4.69 25.78
N GLN A 238 -10.52 -4.36 26.93
CA GLN A 238 -10.06 -4.88 28.23
C GLN A 238 -10.36 -6.37 28.41
N GLN A 239 -11.55 -6.84 28.03
CA GLN A 239 -12.00 -8.21 28.29
C GLN A 239 -11.52 -9.20 27.24
N ASN A 240 -11.51 -8.83 25.96
CA ASN A 240 -11.19 -9.74 24.86
C ASN A 240 -9.73 -9.60 24.41
N LEU A 241 -9.23 -8.36 24.30
CA LEU A 241 -7.83 -8.13 23.88
C LEU A 241 -6.86 -8.12 25.06
N LYS A 242 -7.35 -7.99 26.29
CA LYS A 242 -6.55 -7.90 27.52
C LYS A 242 -5.54 -6.73 27.48
N LEU A 243 -5.95 -5.64 26.85
CA LEU A 243 -5.16 -4.41 26.74
C LEU A 243 -5.74 -3.31 27.62
N ASP A 244 -4.85 -2.44 28.10
CA ASP A 244 -5.26 -1.16 28.67
C ASP A 244 -5.88 -0.28 27.57
N PHE A 245 -7.01 0.36 27.87
CA PHE A 245 -7.74 1.13 26.86
C PHE A 245 -7.03 2.44 26.50
N ALA A 246 -6.32 3.07 27.44
CA ALA A 246 -5.56 4.28 27.15
C ALA A 246 -4.36 3.97 26.25
N LEU A 247 -3.64 2.87 26.52
CA LEU A 247 -2.59 2.37 25.64
C LEU A 247 -3.13 2.05 24.25
N TYR A 248 -4.24 1.31 24.15
CA TYR A 248 -4.87 1.00 22.87
C TYR A 248 -5.22 2.26 22.07
N LYS A 249 -5.81 3.27 22.73
CA LYS A 249 -6.13 4.55 22.09
C LYS A 249 -4.87 5.31 21.66
N SER A 250 -3.79 5.24 22.44
CA SER A 250 -2.50 5.84 22.08
C SER A 250 -1.90 5.19 20.83
N GLU A 251 -1.94 3.86 20.71
CA GLU A 251 -1.47 3.18 19.51
C GLU A 251 -2.33 3.53 18.29
N LEU A 252 -3.67 3.58 18.44
CA LEU A 252 -4.54 4.07 17.36
C LEU A 252 -4.19 5.51 16.94
N GLY A 253 -3.75 6.35 17.87
CA GLY A 253 -3.28 7.71 17.56
C GLY A 253 -2.01 7.72 16.72
N ARG A 254 -1.08 6.80 17.00
CA ARG A 254 0.13 6.62 16.18
C ARG A 254 -0.24 6.12 14.80
N ASP A 255 -1.07 5.09 14.70
CA ASP A 255 -1.51 4.51 13.42
C ASP A 255 -2.20 5.58 12.55
N ALA A 256 -3.14 6.34 13.14
CA ALA A 256 -3.82 7.42 12.43
C ALA A 256 -2.86 8.51 11.96
N LEU A 257 -1.85 8.87 12.77
CA LEU A 257 -0.82 9.81 12.35
C LEU A 257 0.01 9.25 11.19
N MET A 258 0.45 8.00 11.27
CA MET A 258 1.26 7.35 10.24
C MET A 258 0.50 7.23 8.91
N GLU A 259 -0.77 6.83 8.95
CA GLU A 259 -1.65 6.77 7.78
C GLU A 259 -1.76 8.16 7.12
N LEU A 260 -2.04 9.20 7.92
CA LEU A 260 -2.15 10.56 7.41
C LEU A 260 -0.83 11.05 6.77
N LEU A 261 0.31 10.79 7.41
CA LEU A 261 1.63 11.15 6.85
C LEU A 261 1.90 10.40 5.55
N ALA A 262 1.66 9.08 5.53
CA ALA A 262 1.90 8.23 4.37
C ALA A 262 1.06 8.67 3.17
N GLU A 263 -0.25 8.90 3.34
CA GLU A 263 -1.13 9.38 2.26
C GLU A 263 -0.59 10.65 1.58
N ARG A 264 -0.10 11.59 2.38
CA ARG A 264 0.43 12.87 1.90
C ARG A 264 1.77 12.72 1.21
N CYS A 265 2.64 11.86 1.74
CA CYS A 265 3.92 11.53 1.10
C CYS A 265 3.72 10.83 -0.23
N VAL A 266 2.81 9.85 -0.29
CA VAL A 266 2.46 9.12 -1.53
C VAL A 266 1.89 10.08 -2.56
N ARG A 267 0.92 10.92 -2.19
CA ARG A 267 0.32 11.87 -3.13
C ARG A 267 1.29 12.97 -3.54
N ALA A 268 2.19 13.42 -2.67
CA ALA A 268 3.26 14.36 -3.04
C ALA A 268 4.21 13.74 -4.06
N TYR A 269 4.65 12.50 -3.84
CA TYR A 269 5.44 11.73 -4.80
C TYR A 269 4.71 11.57 -6.13
N ALA A 270 3.43 11.21 -6.11
CA ALA A 270 2.61 11.06 -7.29
C ALA A 270 2.51 12.38 -8.09
N LEU A 271 2.34 13.52 -7.39
CA LEU A 271 2.31 14.85 -8.01
C LEU A 271 3.65 15.25 -8.62
N ALA A 272 4.76 14.93 -7.94
CA ALA A 272 6.12 15.25 -8.36
C ALA A 272 6.69 14.32 -9.44
N SER A 273 6.02 13.20 -9.73
CA SER A 273 6.42 12.25 -10.75
C SER A 273 5.77 12.56 -12.09
N GLU A 274 6.47 12.29 -13.20
CA GLU A 274 5.83 12.25 -14.51
C GLU A 274 4.82 11.09 -14.54
N ARG A 275 3.58 11.39 -14.89
CA ARG A 275 2.49 10.40 -14.87
C ARG A 275 1.63 10.47 -16.12
N ALA A 276 1.12 9.33 -16.53
CA ALA A 276 0.21 9.19 -17.64
C ALA A 276 -1.12 8.59 -17.17
N ILE A 277 -2.22 9.17 -17.61
CA ILE A 277 -3.55 8.54 -17.51
C ILE A 277 -3.68 7.63 -18.73
N VAL A 278 -3.86 6.34 -18.48
CA VAL A 278 -3.98 5.35 -19.55
C VAL A 278 -5.25 4.55 -19.41
N ARG A 279 -5.76 4.10 -20.55
CA ARG A 279 -6.81 3.09 -20.63
C ARG A 279 -6.19 1.74 -20.97
N LEU A 280 -6.35 0.77 -20.10
CA LEU A 280 -5.82 -0.57 -20.27
C LEU A 280 -6.84 -1.49 -20.96
N ALA A 281 -6.36 -2.29 -21.90
CA ALA A 281 -7.05 -3.48 -22.39
C ALA A 281 -6.23 -4.71 -21.98
N GLU A 282 -6.87 -5.64 -21.29
CA GLU A 282 -6.32 -6.96 -21.02
C GLU A 282 -7.11 -7.99 -21.80
N LEU A 283 -6.43 -8.71 -22.68
CA LEU A 283 -7.03 -9.71 -23.57
C LEU A 283 -6.55 -11.09 -23.14
N PRO A 284 -7.45 -12.09 -23.07
CA PRO A 284 -7.16 -13.37 -22.45
C PRO A 284 -6.17 -14.23 -23.25
N ASP A 285 -6.12 -14.06 -24.58
CA ASP A 285 -5.32 -14.87 -25.47
C ASP A 285 -5.00 -14.15 -26.79
N ARG A 286 -4.23 -14.84 -27.64
CA ARG A 286 -3.79 -14.32 -28.94
C ARG A 286 -4.95 -14.09 -29.91
N ALA A 287 -5.97 -14.95 -29.91
CA ALA A 287 -7.10 -14.84 -30.82
C ALA A 287 -7.93 -13.58 -30.50
N ALA A 288 -8.14 -13.28 -29.22
CA ALA A 288 -8.76 -12.04 -28.77
C ALA A 288 -7.93 -10.81 -29.17
N TYR A 289 -6.61 -10.88 -29.05
CA TYR A 289 -5.70 -9.83 -29.52
C TYR A 289 -5.80 -9.58 -31.04
N ASP A 290 -5.74 -10.64 -31.85
CA ASP A 290 -5.82 -10.51 -33.31
C ASP A 290 -7.20 -9.94 -33.73
N ALA A 291 -8.28 -10.36 -33.07
CA ALA A 291 -9.63 -9.81 -33.28
C ALA A 291 -9.72 -8.33 -32.86
N PHE A 292 -9.07 -7.96 -31.75
CA PHE A 292 -9.01 -6.58 -31.28
C PHE A 292 -8.31 -5.68 -32.31
N GLN A 293 -7.14 -6.09 -32.81
CA GLN A 293 -6.40 -5.37 -33.84
C GLN A 293 -7.20 -5.23 -35.14
N ALA A 294 -7.88 -6.31 -35.57
CA ALA A 294 -8.68 -6.29 -36.79
C ALA A 294 -9.86 -5.31 -36.73
N GLU A 295 -10.53 -5.19 -35.59
CA GLU A 295 -11.63 -4.24 -35.41
C GLU A 295 -11.12 -2.81 -35.19
N LEU A 296 -10.02 -2.65 -34.46
CA LEU A 296 -9.38 -1.36 -34.27
C LEU A 296 -8.92 -0.75 -35.61
N ALA A 297 -8.38 -1.59 -36.51
CA ALA A 297 -8.00 -1.17 -37.87
C ALA A 297 -9.20 -0.70 -38.73
N LYS A 298 -10.43 -1.08 -38.36
CA LYS A 298 -11.68 -0.59 -38.97
C LYS A 298 -12.18 0.71 -38.34
N GLY A 299 -11.47 1.25 -37.35
CA GLY A 299 -11.85 2.46 -36.63
C GLY A 299 -12.86 2.22 -35.49
N ALA A 300 -13.01 0.98 -35.01
CA ALA A 300 -13.83 0.72 -33.84
C ALA A 300 -13.26 1.42 -32.59
N ASP A 301 -14.14 1.86 -31.69
CA ASP A 301 -13.72 2.55 -30.47
C ASP A 301 -12.99 1.59 -29.51
N PHE A 302 -11.88 2.06 -28.93
CA PHE A 302 -11.06 1.26 -28.03
C PHE A 302 -11.88 0.73 -26.83
N ARG A 303 -12.72 1.54 -26.21
CA ARG A 303 -13.49 1.16 -25.02
C ARG A 303 -14.52 0.09 -25.35
N GLU A 304 -15.20 0.23 -26.49
CA GLU A 304 -16.14 -0.78 -26.98
C GLU A 304 -15.46 -2.13 -27.22
N LEU A 305 -14.26 -2.10 -27.82
CA LEU A 305 -13.47 -3.32 -28.03
C LEU A 305 -13.02 -3.96 -26.71
N VAL A 306 -12.61 -3.17 -25.72
CA VAL A 306 -12.27 -3.68 -24.39
C VAL A 306 -13.48 -4.34 -23.73
N ALA A 307 -14.65 -3.70 -23.77
CA ALA A 307 -15.88 -4.26 -23.21
C ALA A 307 -16.32 -5.56 -23.93
N LYS A 308 -16.00 -5.70 -25.22
CA LYS A 308 -16.36 -6.87 -26.02
C LYS A 308 -15.36 -8.02 -25.87
N LEU A 309 -14.06 -7.73 -25.93
CA LEU A 309 -12.99 -8.73 -26.08
C LEU A 309 -12.12 -8.90 -24.82
N GLY A 310 -12.25 -8.02 -23.83
CA GLY A 310 -11.46 -8.07 -22.60
C GLY A 310 -11.72 -9.27 -21.69
N THR A 311 -10.89 -9.39 -20.67
CA THR A 311 -11.08 -10.33 -19.55
C THR A 311 -12.40 -10.06 -18.80
N PRO A 312 -13.02 -11.07 -18.16
CA PRO A 312 -14.26 -10.88 -17.40
C PRO A 312 -14.19 -9.75 -16.37
N GLU A 313 -13.03 -9.58 -15.73
CA GLU A 313 -12.77 -8.54 -14.74
C GLU A 313 -12.86 -7.13 -15.33
N ILE A 314 -12.19 -6.89 -16.47
CA ILE A 314 -12.23 -5.60 -17.15
C ILE A 314 -13.61 -5.33 -17.78
N LYS A 315 -14.28 -6.37 -18.28
CA LYS A 315 -15.66 -6.23 -18.78
C LYS A 315 -16.62 -5.78 -17.69
N GLN A 316 -16.43 -6.26 -16.46
CA GLN A 316 -17.25 -5.86 -15.32
C GLN A 316 -16.97 -4.43 -14.87
N SER A 317 -15.72 -3.95 -14.96
CA SER A 317 -15.40 -2.57 -14.60
C SER A 317 -15.89 -1.55 -15.65
N GLY A 318 -15.97 -1.94 -16.93
CA GLY A 318 -16.47 -1.10 -18.04
C GLY A 318 -15.58 0.11 -18.39
N ASP A 319 -14.53 0.33 -17.61
CA ASP A 319 -13.46 1.28 -17.81
C ASP A 319 -12.26 0.82 -16.97
N ALA A 320 -11.12 0.56 -17.59
CA ALA A 320 -9.86 0.28 -16.90
C ALA A 320 -8.89 1.46 -17.10
N THR A 321 -9.34 2.63 -16.70
CA THR A 321 -8.48 3.81 -16.61
C THR A 321 -7.60 3.70 -15.37
N MET A 322 -6.30 3.92 -15.52
CA MET A 322 -5.34 3.93 -14.42
C MET A 322 -4.31 5.03 -14.60
N THR A 323 -3.79 5.53 -13.48
CA THR A 323 -2.65 6.44 -13.47
C THR A 323 -1.36 5.63 -13.34
N LEU A 324 -0.42 5.84 -14.25
CA LEU A 324 0.89 5.19 -14.21
C LEU A 324 2.00 6.23 -14.08
N PHE A 325 2.91 6.02 -13.13
CA PHE A 325 4.13 6.82 -13.02
C PHE A 325 5.24 6.26 -13.90
N GLN A 326 6.13 7.15 -14.32
CA GLN A 326 7.35 6.75 -15.01
C GLN A 326 8.22 5.89 -14.08
N ASN A 327 8.54 4.69 -14.53
CA ASN A 327 9.35 3.73 -13.79
C ASN A 327 10.11 2.83 -14.78
N ASP A 328 11.43 2.98 -14.82
CA ASP A 328 12.29 2.27 -15.76
C ASP A 328 12.31 0.75 -15.57
N HIS A 329 11.94 0.26 -14.39
CA HIS A 329 11.91 -1.17 -14.09
C HIS A 329 10.62 -1.85 -14.55
N SER A 330 9.54 -1.09 -14.78
CA SER A 330 8.27 -1.64 -15.26
C SER A 330 8.23 -1.66 -16.78
N LYS A 331 8.00 -2.83 -17.39
CA LYS A 331 7.80 -2.97 -18.84
C LYS A 331 6.59 -2.16 -19.31
N LEU A 332 5.49 -2.22 -18.55
CA LEU A 332 4.27 -1.47 -18.85
C LEU A 332 4.51 0.05 -18.79
N SER A 333 5.21 0.53 -17.77
CA SER A 333 5.55 1.97 -17.68
C SER A 333 6.41 2.39 -18.86
N ARG A 334 7.50 1.68 -19.18
CA ARG A 334 8.33 1.99 -20.36
C ARG A 334 7.53 2.02 -21.66
N LEU A 335 6.62 1.07 -21.86
CA LEU A 335 5.73 1.04 -23.03
C LEU A 335 4.84 2.29 -23.09
N VAL A 336 4.18 2.63 -21.97
CA VAL A 336 3.30 3.80 -21.86
C VAL A 336 4.06 5.09 -22.14
N PHE A 337 5.23 5.26 -21.51
CA PHE A 337 6.02 6.49 -21.65
C PHE A 337 6.73 6.60 -23.01
N ALA A 338 6.92 5.49 -23.74
CA ALA A 338 7.34 5.51 -25.14
C ALA A 338 6.19 5.75 -26.15
N THR A 339 4.93 5.60 -25.72
CA THR A 339 3.75 5.72 -26.59
C THR A 339 3.24 7.17 -26.61
N PRO A 340 3.09 7.82 -27.78
CA PRO A 340 2.53 9.16 -27.86
C PRO A 340 1.11 9.26 -27.29
N THR A 341 0.76 10.41 -26.70
CA THR A 341 -0.61 10.68 -26.24
C THR A 341 -1.62 10.50 -27.38
N GLY A 342 -2.74 9.85 -27.09
CA GLY A 342 -3.79 9.45 -28.04
C GLY A 342 -3.51 8.15 -28.79
N SER A 343 -2.29 7.62 -28.75
CA SER A 343 -1.89 6.39 -29.46
C SER A 343 -2.04 5.15 -28.57
N ILE A 344 -2.04 3.98 -29.22
CA ILE A 344 -2.11 2.67 -28.56
C ILE A 344 -0.72 2.02 -28.57
N GLY A 345 -0.22 1.68 -27.38
CA GLY A 345 1.01 0.94 -27.16
C GLY A 345 0.72 -0.54 -26.90
N GLY A 346 1.63 -1.41 -27.35
CA GLY A 346 1.62 -2.85 -27.11
C GLY A 346 1.84 -3.65 -28.41
N PRO A 347 1.65 -4.98 -28.38
CA PRO A 347 1.22 -5.75 -27.22
C PRO A 347 2.35 -5.98 -26.21
N LEU A 348 2.01 -6.02 -24.93
CA LEU A 348 2.86 -6.57 -23.88
C LEU A 348 2.29 -7.92 -23.43
N GLU A 349 3.09 -8.98 -23.53
CA GLU A 349 2.67 -10.32 -23.12
C GLU A 349 3.11 -10.61 -21.68
N GLU A 350 2.13 -10.89 -20.80
CA GLU A 350 2.36 -11.21 -19.38
C GLU A 350 1.43 -12.33 -18.94
N GLY A 351 2.00 -13.44 -18.44
CA GLY A 351 1.21 -14.58 -17.94
C GLY A 351 0.27 -15.21 -18.97
N GLY A 352 0.63 -15.18 -20.26
CA GLY A 352 -0.21 -15.67 -21.36
C GLY A 352 -1.34 -14.71 -21.78
N ARG A 353 -1.43 -13.53 -21.17
CA ARG A 353 -2.38 -12.47 -21.51
C ARG A 353 -1.69 -11.39 -22.35
N TYR A 354 -2.49 -10.65 -23.11
CA TYR A 354 -2.03 -9.57 -23.97
C TYR A 354 -2.55 -8.24 -23.42
N LEU A 355 -1.62 -7.34 -23.09
CA LEU A 355 -1.91 -6.01 -22.59
C LEU A 355 -1.71 -4.99 -23.72
N LEU A 356 -2.70 -4.12 -23.90
CA LEU A 356 -2.64 -2.93 -24.74
C LEU A 356 -2.99 -1.71 -23.91
N VAL A 357 -2.33 -0.60 -24.18
CA VAL A 357 -2.55 0.66 -23.44
C VAL A 357 -2.84 1.77 -24.41
N ARG A 358 -3.89 2.55 -24.18
CA ARG A 358 -4.10 3.84 -24.84
C ARG A 358 -3.69 4.94 -23.88
N VAL A 359 -2.75 5.79 -24.29
CA VAL A 359 -2.33 6.93 -23.47
C VAL A 359 -3.34 8.05 -23.67
N GLU A 360 -4.13 8.37 -22.65
CA GLU A 360 -5.17 9.40 -22.74
C GLU A 360 -4.58 10.79 -22.48
N GLU A 361 -3.79 10.91 -21.42
CA GLU A 361 -3.20 12.17 -20.98
C GLU A 361 -1.82 11.97 -20.36
N ARG A 362 -0.94 12.96 -20.49
CA ARG A 362 0.31 13.06 -19.73
C ARG A 362 0.25 14.28 -18.84
N LEU A 363 0.45 14.06 -17.55
CA LEU A 363 0.43 15.11 -16.55
C LEU A 363 1.85 15.51 -16.21
N ALA A 364 2.14 16.80 -16.35
CA ALA A 364 3.43 17.35 -15.99
C ALA A 364 3.68 17.20 -14.47
N PRO A 365 4.94 16.87 -14.07
CA PRO A 365 5.36 16.90 -12.69
C PRO A 365 5.07 18.26 -12.03
N LYS A 366 4.59 18.23 -10.79
CA LYS A 366 4.44 19.40 -9.93
C LYS A 366 5.42 19.26 -8.78
N VAL A 367 6.51 20.01 -8.86
CA VAL A 367 7.61 19.99 -7.88
C VAL A 367 7.67 21.34 -7.19
N GLY A 368 7.86 21.34 -5.87
CA GLY A 368 7.97 22.55 -5.07
C GLY A 368 8.01 22.23 -3.57
N PRO A 369 8.27 23.23 -2.72
CA PRO A 369 8.17 23.08 -1.26
C PRO A 369 6.74 22.76 -0.83
N TRP A 370 6.56 22.16 0.35
CA TRP A 370 5.24 21.80 0.87
C TRP A 370 4.26 22.97 0.97
N ALA A 371 4.75 24.19 1.19
CA ALA A 371 3.91 25.40 1.17
C ALA A 371 3.18 25.60 -0.18
N GLU A 372 3.77 25.16 -1.29
CA GLU A 372 3.21 25.27 -2.64
C GLU A 372 2.45 24.01 -3.05
N ILE A 373 3.00 22.82 -2.81
CA ILE A 373 2.39 21.56 -3.24
C ILE A 373 1.34 21.02 -2.24
N GLY A 374 1.41 21.40 -0.97
CA GLY A 374 0.52 20.91 0.09
C GLY A 374 -0.97 21.14 -0.21
N PRO A 375 -1.41 22.35 -0.61
CA PRO A 375 -2.80 22.56 -1.01
C PRO A 375 -3.26 21.69 -2.18
N LEU A 376 -2.37 21.41 -3.14
CA LEU A 376 -2.67 20.51 -4.26
C LEU A 376 -2.80 19.05 -3.81
N VAL A 377 -1.92 18.62 -2.90
CA VAL A 377 -1.99 17.29 -2.28
C VAL A 377 -3.30 17.12 -1.52
N GLU A 378 -3.65 18.06 -0.63
CA GLU A 378 -4.88 17.98 0.17
C GLU A 378 -6.14 18.05 -0.69
N GLY A 379 -6.17 18.92 -1.70
CA GLY A 379 -7.29 18.99 -2.65
C GLY A 379 -7.44 17.69 -3.45
N SER A 380 -6.32 17.09 -3.85
CA SER A 380 -6.32 15.83 -4.58
C SER A 380 -6.77 14.66 -3.70
N LEU A 381 -6.28 14.55 -2.46
CA LEU A 381 -6.70 13.51 -1.50
C LEU A 381 -8.18 13.62 -1.15
N ALA A 382 -8.73 14.83 -1.08
CA ALA A 382 -10.15 15.04 -0.83
C ALA A 382 -11.03 14.58 -1.99
N SER A 383 -10.56 14.71 -3.24
CA SER A 383 -11.29 14.25 -4.43
C SER A 383 -11.11 12.77 -4.71
N ASP A 384 -9.91 12.25 -4.47
CA ASP A 384 -9.50 10.90 -4.86
C ASP A 384 -8.48 10.37 -3.84
N PRO A 385 -8.83 9.37 -3.01
CA PRO A 385 -7.91 8.82 -2.01
C PRO A 385 -6.70 8.16 -2.70
N VAL A 386 -5.66 7.89 -1.92
CA VAL A 386 -4.51 7.12 -2.43
C VAL A 386 -4.96 5.72 -2.82
N ASP A 387 -4.59 5.29 -4.02
CA ASP A 387 -4.81 3.92 -4.46
C ASP A 387 -3.62 3.01 -4.09
N ASP A 388 -3.87 1.72 -4.03
CA ASP A 388 -2.87 0.72 -3.61
C ASP A 388 -1.67 0.66 -4.58
N LEU A 389 -1.86 1.00 -5.87
CA LEU A 389 -0.78 1.02 -6.86
C LEU A 389 0.13 2.24 -6.66
N GLU A 390 -0.44 3.42 -6.41
CA GLU A 390 0.28 4.64 -6.00
C GLU A 390 1.14 4.34 -4.77
N TYR A 391 0.53 3.71 -3.76
CA TYR A 391 1.22 3.35 -2.53
C TYR A 391 2.38 2.38 -2.76
N ALA A 392 2.16 1.30 -3.53
CA ALA A 392 3.19 0.31 -3.84
C ALA A 392 4.37 0.90 -4.63
N GLN A 393 4.09 1.81 -5.57
CA GLN A 393 5.11 2.49 -6.36
C GLN A 393 5.90 3.49 -5.52
N TRP A 394 5.23 4.28 -4.68
CA TRP A 394 5.89 5.15 -3.71
C TRP A 394 6.81 4.35 -2.79
N LYS A 395 6.29 3.29 -2.15
CA LYS A 395 7.07 2.43 -1.25
C LYS A 395 8.31 1.84 -1.92
N THR A 396 8.18 1.36 -3.15
CA THR A 396 9.32 0.85 -3.93
C THR A 396 10.36 1.94 -4.21
N HIS A 397 9.92 3.16 -4.49
CA HIS A 397 10.80 4.30 -4.71
C HIS A 397 11.52 4.70 -3.41
N VAL A 398 10.78 4.99 -2.33
CA VAL A 398 11.38 5.44 -1.07
C VAL A 398 12.25 4.37 -0.40
N GLY A 399 11.90 3.09 -0.56
CA GLY A 399 12.73 1.98 -0.06
C GLY A 399 14.13 1.96 -0.67
N LYS A 400 14.27 2.37 -1.94
CA LYS A 400 15.58 2.53 -2.59
C LYS A 400 16.33 3.78 -2.13
N VAL A 401 15.61 4.86 -1.84
CA VAL A 401 16.19 6.13 -1.38
C VAL A 401 16.80 5.97 0.02
N TYR A 402 16.13 5.22 0.91
CA TYR A 402 16.49 5.12 2.32
C TYR A 402 17.27 3.85 2.73
N ASP A 403 17.68 3.01 1.76
CA ASP A 403 18.43 1.76 1.97
C ASP A 403 17.91 0.91 3.14
N VAL A 404 16.69 0.38 2.99
CA VAL A 404 16.03 -0.41 4.04
C VAL A 404 16.74 -1.77 4.20
N ASP A 405 17.48 -1.91 5.30
CA ASP A 405 18.13 -3.17 5.69
C ASP A 405 17.27 -3.97 6.69
N LEU A 406 16.74 -5.11 6.22
CA LEU A 406 15.98 -6.06 7.05
C LEU A 406 16.83 -7.22 7.57
N GLN A 407 18.13 -7.27 7.22
CA GLN A 407 19.03 -8.35 7.61
C GLN A 407 19.09 -8.57 9.13
N PRO A 408 19.15 -7.53 9.99
CA PRO A 408 19.17 -7.74 11.43
C PRO A 408 17.95 -8.49 11.95
N PHE A 409 16.77 -8.24 11.38
CA PHE A 409 15.55 -8.97 11.74
C PHE A 409 15.60 -10.43 11.27
N LEU A 410 16.04 -10.67 10.03
CA LEU A 410 16.16 -12.01 9.46
C LEU A 410 17.13 -12.88 10.28
N GLU A 411 18.26 -12.30 10.69
CA GLU A 411 19.22 -12.97 11.57
C GLU A 411 18.62 -13.27 12.95
N LEU A 412 17.78 -12.38 13.50
CA LEU A 412 17.07 -12.64 14.74
C LEU A 412 16.14 -13.84 14.59
N VAL A 413 15.37 -13.97 13.52
CA VAL A 413 14.47 -15.11 13.31
C VAL A 413 15.17 -16.38 12.82
N GLY A 414 16.48 -16.33 12.56
CA GLY A 414 17.30 -17.47 12.13
C GLY A 414 17.28 -17.73 10.63
N GLU A 415 16.79 -16.79 9.83
CA GLU A 415 16.82 -16.83 8.38
C GLU A 415 18.18 -16.31 7.90
N LYS A 416 18.79 -17.03 6.95
CA LYS A 416 19.98 -16.52 6.23
C LYS A 416 19.50 -15.90 4.93
N ARG A 417 20.18 -14.83 4.49
CA ARG A 417 19.92 -14.23 3.17
C ARG A 417 20.13 -15.33 2.11
N PRO A 418 19.18 -15.53 1.19
CA PRO A 418 19.34 -16.49 0.10
C PRO A 418 20.53 -16.13 -0.79
#